data_AF-A0A7J8M8S6-F1
#
_entry.id   AF-A0A7J8M8S6-F1
#
_cell.length_a   1.000
_cell.length_b   1.000
_cell.length_c   1.000
_cell.angle_alpha   90.00
_cell.angle_beta   90.00
_cell.angle_gamma   90.00
#
_symmetry.space_group_name_H-M   'P 1'
#
loop_
_entity.id
_entity.type
_entity.pdbx_description
1 polymer ?
#
loop_
_entity_poly.entity_id
_entity_poly.type
_entity_poly.pdbx_seq_one_letter_code
_entity_poly.pdbx_strand_id
1 'polypeptide(L)'
;MIVMTCKAVRETEGWKAMKKSNPALEKELLESMMDEEHGRDIMMQKEKNRKSNEQRIYLQLCEAMEALVHIFRDGCRTIGPHDKDLKEHQTPCDYGDCCKGLELLVRHFASCKLRVPGGCIHCKRMWQLLELHSRLCTDSNSCRVPLCRNLKEKIRKQSKKDEIKWKILVKRILRTKRIGGAPIFVSSNSNSSP
;
A
#
# COMPACT_ATOMS: atom_id res chain seq x y z
N MET A 1 13.38 -11.99 35.16
CA MET A 1 13.42 -13.29 34.46
C MET A 1 14.71 -13.35 33.67
N ILE A 2 15.64 -14.21 34.07
CA ILE A 2 16.92 -14.37 33.38
C ILE A 2 16.67 -15.28 32.17
N VAL A 3 16.72 -14.72 30.97
CA VAL A 3 16.78 -15.52 29.74
C VAL A 3 18.23 -15.96 29.60
N MET A 4 18.59 -17.09 30.24
CA MET A 4 19.89 -17.73 29.97
C MET A 4 19.82 -18.39 28.60
N THR A 5 20.83 -18.17 27.77
CA THR A 5 20.95 -18.85 26.48
C THR A 5 21.30 -20.33 26.71
N CYS A 6 20.86 -21.22 25.81
CA CYS A 6 21.11 -22.67 25.90
C CYS A 6 22.60 -22.99 26.13
N LYS A 7 23.49 -22.21 25.51
CA LYS A 7 24.94 -22.33 25.66
C LYS A 7 25.39 -22.11 27.12
N ALA A 8 24.88 -21.08 27.78
CA ALA A 8 25.24 -20.78 29.17
C ALA A 8 24.68 -21.83 30.16
N VAL A 9 23.50 -22.40 29.86
CA VAL A 9 22.92 -23.49 30.68
C VAL A 9 23.78 -24.75 30.62
N ARG A 10 24.28 -25.09 29.42
CA ARG A 10 25.11 -26.28 29.19
C ARG A 10 26.49 -26.24 29.87
N GLU A 11 26.97 -25.04 30.19
CA GLU A 11 28.26 -24.83 30.86
C GLU A 11 28.18 -25.01 32.39
N THR A 12 26.97 -25.05 32.97
CA THR A 12 26.77 -25.19 34.41
C THR A 12 27.11 -26.59 34.93
N GLU A 13 27.62 -26.68 36.16
CA GLU A 13 27.87 -27.96 36.84
C GLU A 13 26.60 -28.79 37.00
N GLY A 14 25.45 -28.15 37.19
CA GLY A 14 24.14 -28.81 37.25
C GLY A 14 23.79 -29.56 35.96
N TRP A 15 24.06 -28.95 34.79
CA TRP A 15 23.83 -29.61 33.50
C TRP A 15 24.77 -30.80 33.29
N LYS A 16 26.05 -30.68 33.66
CA LYS A 16 27.01 -31.79 33.57
C LYS A 16 26.62 -32.97 34.46
N ALA A 17 26.17 -32.70 35.69
CA ALA A 17 25.67 -33.72 36.61
C ALA A 17 24.38 -34.39 36.11
N MET A 18 23.43 -33.60 35.59
CA MET A 18 22.19 -34.11 34.98
C MET A 18 22.49 -35.03 33.79
N LYS A 19 23.36 -34.60 32.88
CA LYS A 19 23.78 -35.38 31.71
C LYS A 19 24.37 -36.74 32.09
N LYS A 20 25.24 -36.78 33.12
CA LYS A 20 25.86 -38.03 33.60
C LYS A 20 24.83 -39.01 34.16
N SER A 21 23.79 -38.49 34.81
CA SER A 21 22.74 -39.29 35.46
C SER A 21 21.62 -39.71 34.51
N ASN A 22 21.27 -38.90 33.51
CA ASN A 22 20.20 -39.20 32.56
C ASN A 22 20.49 -38.63 31.15
N PRO A 23 21.18 -39.41 30.29
CA PRO A 23 21.49 -38.99 28.92
C PRO A 23 20.25 -38.86 28.01
N ALA A 24 19.18 -39.63 28.26
CA ALA A 24 17.96 -39.55 27.45
C ALA A 24 17.24 -38.20 27.66
N LEU A 25 17.22 -37.71 28.90
CA LEU A 25 16.67 -36.40 29.25
C LEU A 25 17.44 -35.24 28.61
N GLU A 26 18.77 -35.33 28.46
CA GLU A 26 19.56 -34.32 27.75
C GLU A 26 19.09 -34.17 26.29
N LYS A 27 18.84 -35.30 25.61
CA LYS A 27 18.40 -35.29 24.22
C LYS A 27 17.02 -34.63 24.08
N GLU A 28 16.07 -34.99 24.93
CA GLU A 28 14.71 -34.42 24.93
C GLU A 28 14.71 -32.91 25.23
N LEU A 29 15.53 -32.46 26.18
CA LEU A 29 15.68 -31.04 26.48
C LEU A 29 16.33 -30.27 25.32
N LEU A 30 17.33 -30.83 24.65
CA LEU A 30 17.94 -30.20 23.48
C LEU A 30 16.97 -30.14 22.29
N GLU A 31 16.23 -31.22 22.03
CA GLU A 31 15.21 -31.28 20.97
C GLU A 31 14.10 -30.24 21.21
N SER A 32 13.54 -30.18 22.42
CA SER A 32 12.51 -29.19 22.75
C SER A 32 13.00 -27.75 22.64
N MET A 33 14.25 -27.45 23.05
CA MET A 33 14.84 -26.12 22.89
C MET A 33 15.07 -25.74 21.43
N MET A 34 15.48 -26.69 20.59
CA MET A 34 15.62 -26.48 19.15
C MET A 34 14.26 -26.21 18.52
N ASP A 35 13.22 -26.97 18.85
CA ASP A 35 11.87 -26.76 18.32
C ASP A 35 11.33 -25.36 18.68
N GLU A 36 11.60 -24.88 19.90
CA GLU A 36 11.26 -23.50 20.28
C GLU A 36 12.04 -22.44 19.49
N GLU A 37 13.34 -22.65 19.25
CA GLU A 37 14.18 -21.73 18.47
C GLU A 37 13.73 -21.66 17.00
N HIS A 38 13.53 -22.82 16.36
CA HIS A 38 12.98 -22.89 15.01
C HIS A 38 11.58 -22.25 14.94
N GLY A 39 10.73 -22.46 15.96
CA GLY A 39 9.43 -21.80 16.08
C GLY A 39 9.55 -20.28 16.12
N ARG A 40 10.48 -19.73 16.92
CA ARG A 40 10.77 -18.29 16.98
C ARG A 40 11.25 -17.74 15.64
N ASP A 41 12.16 -18.44 14.98
CA ASP A 41 12.71 -18.02 13.67
C ASP A 41 11.64 -18.02 12.58
N ILE A 42 10.78 -19.04 12.53
CA ILE A 42 9.64 -19.10 11.61
C ILE A 42 8.69 -17.93 11.86
N MET A 43 8.38 -17.61 13.12
CA MET A 43 7.54 -16.46 13.47
C MET A 43 8.18 -15.13 13.05
N MET A 44 9.49 -14.96 13.28
CA MET A 44 10.24 -13.76 12.90
C MET A 44 10.26 -13.57 11.38
N GLN A 45 10.52 -14.64 10.62
CA GLN A 45 10.51 -14.61 9.15
C GLN A 45 9.11 -14.30 8.61
N LYS A 46 8.06 -14.90 9.20
CA LYS A 46 6.66 -14.63 8.83
C LYS A 46 6.29 -13.17 9.07
N GLU A 47 6.71 -12.59 10.19
CA GLU A 47 6.46 -11.19 10.53
C GLU A 47 7.23 -10.23 9.60
N LYS A 48 8.49 -10.56 9.27
CA LYS A 48 9.30 -9.81 8.29
C LYS A 48 8.64 -9.84 6.91
N ASN A 49 8.19 -11.01 6.45
CA ASN A 49 7.47 -11.18 5.20
C ASN A 49 6.15 -10.40 5.21
N ARG A 50 5.40 -10.42 6.32
CA ARG A 50 4.15 -9.65 6.49
C ARG A 50 4.40 -8.14 6.35
N LYS A 51 5.43 -7.62 7.03
CA LYS A 51 5.82 -6.20 6.96
C LYS A 51 6.28 -5.80 5.55
N SER A 52 7.10 -6.64 4.91
CA SER A 52 7.56 -6.41 3.54
C SER A 52 6.40 -6.41 2.53
N ASN A 53 5.47 -7.36 2.67
CA ASN A 53 4.27 -7.42 1.83
C ASN A 53 3.36 -6.21 2.04
N GLU A 54 3.14 -5.82 3.31
CA GLU A 54 2.38 -4.62 3.65
C GLU A 54 2.99 -3.36 3.01
N GLN A 55 4.31 -3.21 3.06
CA GLN A 55 5.01 -2.10 2.43
C GLN A 55 4.86 -2.11 0.90
N ARG A 56 4.96 -3.28 0.26
CA ARG A 56 4.76 -3.45 -1.18
C ARG A 56 3.35 -3.03 -1.61
N ILE A 57 2.33 -3.43 -0.85
CA ILE A 57 0.93 -3.04 -1.13
C ILE A 57 0.77 -1.51 -1.09
N TYR A 58 1.37 -0.84 -0.10
CA TYR A 58 1.29 0.62 -0.03
C TYR A 58 2.06 1.32 -1.14
N LEU A 59 3.19 0.75 -1.59
CA LEU A 59 3.94 1.28 -2.72
C LEU A 59 3.10 1.19 -4.02
N GLN A 60 2.50 0.04 -4.29
CA GLN A 60 1.60 -0.14 -5.44
C GLN A 60 0.41 0.82 -5.40
N LEU A 61 -0.10 1.13 -4.20
CA LEU A 61 -1.18 2.09 -4.04
C LEU A 61 -0.71 3.53 -4.32
N CYS A 62 0.53 3.89 -3.96
CA CYS A 62 1.14 5.17 -4.34
C CYS A 62 1.26 5.29 -5.86
N GLU A 63 1.86 4.28 -6.51
CA GLU A 63 2.04 4.23 -7.98
C GLU A 63 0.68 4.34 -8.70
N ALA A 64 -0.34 3.64 -8.20
CA ALA A 64 -1.69 3.73 -8.74
C ALA A 64 -2.30 5.13 -8.59
N MET A 65 -2.04 5.85 -7.48
CA MET A 65 -2.51 7.23 -7.31
C MET A 65 -1.80 8.20 -8.26
N GLU A 66 -0.51 8.02 -8.50
CA GLU A 66 0.25 8.83 -9.45
C GLU A 66 -0.21 8.59 -10.88
N ALA A 67 -0.35 7.33 -11.28
CA ALA A 67 -0.88 6.94 -12.58
C ALA A 67 -2.32 7.45 -12.80
N LEU A 68 -3.16 7.44 -11.75
CA LEU A 68 -4.51 7.99 -11.80
C LEU A 68 -4.49 9.50 -12.08
N VAL A 69 -3.66 10.26 -11.36
CA VAL A 69 -3.52 11.70 -11.58
C VAL A 69 -2.94 11.97 -12.96
N HIS A 70 -1.93 11.22 -13.39
CA HIS A 70 -1.34 11.32 -14.73
C HIS A 70 -2.39 11.17 -15.84
N ILE A 71 -3.22 10.10 -15.78
CA ILE A 71 -4.29 9.87 -16.77
C ILE A 71 -5.25 11.08 -16.85
N PHE A 72 -5.71 11.60 -15.72
CA PHE A 72 -6.71 12.68 -15.73
C PHE A 72 -6.13 14.08 -15.93
N ARG A 73 -4.87 14.31 -15.56
CA ARG A 73 -4.22 15.61 -15.67
C ARG A 73 -3.54 15.79 -17.02
N ASP A 74 -2.73 14.81 -17.40
CA ASP A 74 -1.81 14.89 -18.53
C ASP A 74 -2.37 14.19 -19.78
N GLY A 75 -3.36 13.32 -19.59
CA GLY A 75 -3.82 12.39 -20.63
C GLY A 75 -2.84 11.22 -20.79
N CYS A 76 -3.38 10.03 -21.04
CA CYS A 76 -2.57 8.84 -21.25
C CYS A 76 -3.37 7.79 -22.05
N ARG A 77 -2.71 7.05 -22.95
CA ARG A 77 -3.31 5.99 -23.77
C ARG A 77 -4.49 6.51 -24.60
N THR A 78 -5.69 5.92 -24.45
CA THR A 78 -6.91 6.38 -25.14
C THR A 78 -7.71 7.40 -24.34
N ILE A 79 -7.21 7.83 -23.17
CA ILE A 79 -7.85 8.84 -22.32
C ILE A 79 -7.10 10.16 -22.51
N GLY A 80 -7.67 11.04 -23.34
CA GLY A 80 -7.12 12.38 -23.56
C GLY A 80 -7.36 13.32 -22.37
N PRO A 81 -6.56 14.41 -22.25
CA PRO A 81 -6.90 15.51 -21.36
C PRO A 81 -8.28 16.07 -21.76
N HIS A 82 -9.05 16.56 -20.79
CA HIS A 82 -10.37 17.15 -21.04
C HIS A 82 -10.40 18.30 -22.06
N ASP A 83 -9.24 18.87 -22.43
CA ASP A 83 -9.11 20.10 -23.21
C ASP A 83 -8.18 19.99 -24.44
N LYS A 84 -7.66 18.80 -24.80
CA LYS A 84 -6.66 18.66 -25.89
C LYS A 84 -6.79 17.34 -26.66
N ASP A 85 -6.50 17.41 -27.96
CA ASP A 85 -6.38 16.23 -28.83
C ASP A 85 -5.20 15.33 -28.40
N LEU A 86 -5.42 14.01 -28.48
CA LEU A 86 -4.40 13.00 -28.21
C LEU A 86 -3.28 13.14 -29.25
N LYS A 87 -2.07 13.51 -28.83
CA LYS A 87 -0.90 13.52 -29.73
C LYS A 87 -0.57 12.08 -30.15
N GLU A 88 -0.58 11.82 -31.45
CA GLU A 88 -0.38 10.50 -32.09
C GLU A 88 1.02 9.87 -31.91
N HIS A 89 1.91 10.43 -31.09
CA HIS A 89 3.24 9.89 -30.86
C HIS A 89 3.44 9.55 -29.38
N GLN A 90 3.00 8.35 -28.97
CA GLN A 90 3.11 7.90 -27.58
C GLN A 90 4.50 7.31 -27.35
N THR A 91 5.39 8.12 -26.78
CA THR A 91 6.49 7.60 -25.96
C THR A 91 5.93 6.61 -24.93
N PRO A 92 6.64 5.51 -24.59
CA PRO A 92 6.18 4.60 -23.54
C PRO A 92 5.87 5.39 -22.26
N CYS A 93 4.66 5.24 -21.73
CA CYS A 93 4.27 5.89 -20.48
C CYS A 93 5.11 5.31 -19.32
N ASP A 94 5.70 6.18 -18.50
CA ASP A 94 6.53 5.80 -17.34
C ASP A 94 5.79 4.91 -16.33
N TYR A 95 4.46 5.03 -16.27
CA TYR A 95 3.61 4.21 -15.40
C TYR A 95 3.19 2.88 -16.03
N GLY A 96 3.57 2.60 -17.28
CA GLY A 96 3.41 1.32 -17.95
C GLY A 96 2.09 0.63 -17.64
N ASP A 97 2.15 -0.63 -17.22
CA ASP A 97 0.98 -1.46 -16.92
C ASP A 97 -0.01 -0.88 -15.91
N CYS A 98 0.42 0.00 -14.98
CA CYS A 98 -0.50 0.67 -14.05
C CYS A 98 -1.51 1.53 -14.80
N CYS A 99 -1.05 2.33 -15.79
CA CYS A 99 -1.96 3.11 -16.63
C CYS A 99 -2.87 2.22 -17.48
N LYS A 100 -2.42 1.03 -17.89
CA LYS A 100 -3.23 0.09 -18.68
C LYS A 100 -4.39 -0.44 -17.85
N GLY A 101 -4.11 -0.87 -16.62
CA GLY A 101 -5.13 -1.35 -15.68
C GLY A 101 -6.12 -0.26 -15.30
N LEU A 102 -5.63 0.97 -15.06
CA LEU A 102 -6.49 2.10 -14.73
C LEU A 102 -7.34 2.56 -15.92
N GLU A 103 -6.81 2.56 -17.14
CA GLU A 103 -7.57 2.88 -18.36
C GLU A 103 -8.79 1.96 -18.49
N LEU A 104 -8.60 0.64 -18.33
CA LEU A 104 -9.70 -0.32 -18.38
C LEU A 104 -10.77 0.00 -17.33
N LEU A 105 -10.33 0.38 -16.11
CA LEU A 105 -11.22 0.72 -15.02
C LEU A 105 -12.00 2.01 -15.30
N VAL A 106 -11.34 3.03 -15.86
CA VAL A 106 -11.95 4.31 -16.26
C VAL A 106 -12.99 4.09 -17.36
N ARG A 107 -12.64 3.35 -18.42
CA ARG A 107 -13.55 3.05 -19.54
C ARG A 107 -14.77 2.26 -19.06
N HIS A 108 -14.56 1.29 -18.17
CA HIS A 108 -15.66 0.59 -17.52
C HIS A 108 -16.54 1.54 -16.71
N PHE A 109 -15.94 2.38 -15.86
CA PHE A 109 -16.67 3.29 -15.00
C PHE A 109 -17.53 4.30 -15.79
N ALA A 110 -17.05 4.76 -16.95
CA ALA A 110 -17.78 5.65 -17.84
C ALA A 110 -19.01 5.00 -18.51
N SER A 111 -18.95 3.69 -18.79
CA SER A 111 -19.99 2.97 -19.56
C SER A 111 -20.89 2.08 -18.69
N CYS A 112 -20.53 1.82 -17.45
CA CYS A 112 -21.24 0.88 -16.59
C CYS A 112 -22.55 1.46 -16.02
N LYS A 113 -23.67 0.79 -16.34
CA LYS A 113 -25.02 1.13 -15.84
C LYS A 113 -25.18 0.86 -14.34
N LEU A 114 -24.37 -0.03 -13.76
CA LEU A 114 -24.38 -0.40 -12.34
C LEU A 114 -23.32 0.37 -11.52
N ARG A 115 -23.00 1.61 -11.91
CA ARG A 115 -21.98 2.47 -11.26
C ARG A 115 -22.30 2.91 -9.84
N VAL A 116 -23.46 2.55 -9.30
CA VAL A 116 -23.85 2.86 -7.92
C VAL A 116 -22.97 2.11 -6.91
N PRO A 117 -22.72 2.68 -5.72
CA PRO A 117 -22.02 1.97 -4.64
C PRO A 117 -22.71 0.63 -4.33
N GLY A 118 -21.99 -0.48 -4.51
CA GLY A 118 -22.50 -1.84 -4.27
C GLY A 118 -23.03 -2.58 -5.50
N GLY A 119 -23.14 -1.95 -6.67
CA GLY A 119 -23.66 -2.58 -7.89
C GLY A 119 -22.63 -3.38 -8.70
N CYS A 120 -21.45 -2.82 -8.95
CA CYS A 120 -20.38 -3.47 -9.73
C CYS A 120 -19.04 -3.46 -8.99
N ILE A 121 -18.30 -4.57 -9.03
CA ILE A 121 -16.99 -4.71 -8.38
C ILE A 121 -15.91 -3.78 -8.98
N HIS A 122 -15.91 -3.59 -10.31
CA HIS A 122 -14.98 -2.68 -10.97
C HIS A 122 -15.31 -1.22 -10.60
N CYS A 123 -16.58 -0.83 -10.66
CA CYS A 123 -17.00 0.50 -10.21
C CYS A 123 -16.68 0.73 -8.73
N LYS A 124 -16.85 -0.28 -7.87
CA LYS A 124 -16.47 -0.20 -6.45
C LYS A 124 -14.98 0.12 -6.27
N ARG A 125 -14.11 -0.55 -7.04
CA ARG A 125 -12.66 -0.26 -7.02
C ARG A 125 -12.36 1.16 -7.50
N MET A 126 -13.01 1.60 -8.57
CA MET A 126 -12.84 2.96 -9.10
C MET A 126 -13.27 4.02 -8.06
N TRP A 127 -14.43 3.83 -7.44
CA TRP A 127 -14.89 4.69 -6.35
C TRP A 127 -13.87 4.79 -5.22
N GLN A 128 -13.30 3.66 -4.78
CA GLN A 128 -12.28 3.64 -3.72
C GLN A 128 -11.02 4.42 -4.10
N LEU A 129 -10.58 4.35 -5.37
CA LEU A 129 -9.43 5.10 -5.86
C LEU A 129 -9.72 6.61 -5.89
N LEU A 130 -10.91 7.02 -6.37
CA LEU A 130 -11.32 8.42 -6.37
C LEU A 130 -11.50 8.97 -4.95
N GLU A 131 -12.04 8.17 -4.03
CA GLU A 131 -12.21 8.53 -2.61
C GLU A 131 -10.85 8.68 -1.92
N LEU A 132 -9.90 7.80 -2.23
CA LEU A 132 -8.53 7.89 -1.73
C LEU A 132 -7.86 9.16 -2.24
N HIS A 133 -7.92 9.41 -3.55
CA HIS A 133 -7.39 10.62 -4.16
C HIS A 133 -7.97 11.87 -3.48
N SER A 134 -9.29 11.94 -3.28
CA SER A 134 -9.95 13.11 -2.67
C SER A 134 -9.48 13.42 -1.26
N ARG A 135 -9.04 12.41 -0.50
CA ARG A 135 -8.45 12.57 0.85
C ARG A 135 -7.00 13.00 0.84
N LEU A 136 -6.30 12.64 -0.22
CA LEU A 136 -4.88 12.94 -0.41
C LEU A 136 -4.69 14.31 -1.09
N CYS A 137 -5.60 14.69 -1.98
CA CYS A 137 -5.56 15.92 -2.78
C CYS A 137 -5.77 17.18 -1.93
N THR A 138 -4.81 18.10 -2.01
CA THR A 138 -4.82 19.39 -1.30
C THR A 138 -5.61 20.45 -2.07
N ASP A 139 -5.33 20.64 -3.36
CA ASP A 139 -6.01 21.62 -4.22
C ASP A 139 -7.10 20.98 -5.06
N SER A 140 -8.32 20.98 -4.53
CA SER A 140 -9.50 20.44 -5.21
C SER A 140 -10.13 21.38 -6.24
N ASN A 141 -9.69 22.64 -6.35
CA ASN A 141 -10.25 23.60 -7.31
C ASN A 141 -9.59 23.47 -8.69
N SER A 142 -8.28 23.19 -8.72
CA SER A 142 -7.53 22.93 -9.96
C SER A 142 -7.44 21.44 -10.31
N CYS A 143 -7.96 20.55 -9.46
CA CYS A 143 -7.84 19.11 -9.66
C CYS A 143 -8.67 18.63 -10.85
N ARG A 144 -8.00 17.96 -11.80
CA ARG A 144 -8.60 17.35 -12.99
C ARG A 144 -9.17 15.94 -12.76
N VAL A 145 -8.95 15.34 -11.57
CA VAL A 145 -9.49 14.01 -11.25
C VAL A 145 -11.00 14.10 -11.04
N PRO A 146 -11.80 13.27 -11.73
CA PRO A 146 -13.26 13.35 -11.67
C PRO A 146 -13.76 13.11 -10.26
N LEU A 147 -14.83 13.80 -9.90
CA LEU A 147 -15.52 13.69 -8.60
C LEU A 147 -14.68 14.07 -7.38
N CYS A 148 -13.42 14.50 -7.53
CA CYS A 148 -12.54 14.88 -6.42
C CYS A 148 -13.23 15.86 -5.46
N ARG A 149 -13.73 16.98 -6.00
CA ARG A 149 -14.43 18.02 -5.21
C ARG A 149 -15.69 17.47 -4.52
N ASN A 150 -16.56 16.80 -5.26
CA ASN A 150 -17.82 16.25 -4.75
C ASN A 150 -17.58 15.22 -3.64
N LEU A 151 -16.57 14.35 -3.80
CA LEU A 151 -16.18 13.37 -2.81
C LEU A 151 -15.57 14.04 -1.58
N LYS A 152 -14.74 15.07 -1.75
CA LYS A 152 -14.18 15.84 -0.62
C LYS A 152 -15.26 16.49 0.23
N GLU A 153 -16.30 17.03 -0.40
CA GLU A 153 -17.50 17.54 0.30
C GLU A 153 -18.27 16.43 1.01
N LYS A 154 -18.45 15.26 0.36
CA LYS A 154 -19.11 14.09 0.96
C LYS A 154 -18.35 13.53 2.16
N ILE A 155 -17.02 13.49 2.10
CA ILE A 155 -16.16 12.99 3.17
C ILE A 155 -16.34 13.81 4.46
N ARG A 156 -16.57 15.13 4.36
CA ARG A 156 -16.87 15.98 5.53
C ARG A 156 -18.12 15.56 6.30
N LYS A 157 -19.03 14.82 5.64
CA LYS A 157 -20.29 14.33 6.22
C LYS A 157 -20.25 12.83 6.58
N GLN A 158 -19.09 12.18 6.48
CA GLN A 158 -18.97 10.73 6.66
C GLN A 158 -18.95 10.33 8.14
N SER A 159 -19.24 9.06 8.43
CA SER A 159 -19.15 8.50 9.78
C SER A 159 -17.73 8.59 10.36
N LYS A 160 -17.63 8.81 11.68
CA LYS A 160 -16.34 8.84 12.40
C LYS A 160 -15.54 7.54 12.23
N LYS A 161 -16.22 6.40 12.12
CA LYS A 161 -15.58 5.08 11.94
C LYS A 161 -14.84 4.99 10.61
N ASP A 162 -15.51 5.40 9.53
CA ASP A 162 -14.89 5.40 8.20
C ASP A 162 -13.76 6.42 8.15
N GLU A 163 -13.95 7.60 8.75
CA GLU A 163 -12.93 8.63 8.84
C GLU A 163 -11.64 8.11 9.51
N ILE A 164 -11.74 7.38 10.63
CA ILE A 164 -10.59 6.77 11.31
C ILE A 164 -9.88 5.76 10.39
N LYS A 165 -10.65 4.87 9.76
CA LYS A 165 -10.10 3.85 8.84
C LYS A 165 -9.30 4.49 7.71
N TRP A 166 -9.86 5.51 7.09
CA TRP A 166 -9.21 6.23 6.00
C TRP A 166 -8.01 7.06 6.48
N LYS A 167 -8.07 7.67 7.66
CA LYS A 167 -6.92 8.36 8.27
C LYS A 167 -5.74 7.42 8.49
N ILE A 168 -5.97 6.18 8.93
CA ILE A 168 -4.91 5.17 9.08
C ILE A 168 -4.29 4.85 7.71
N LEU A 169 -5.12 4.61 6.69
CA LEU A 169 -4.66 4.33 5.34
C LEU A 169 -3.79 5.47 4.78
N VAL A 170 -4.28 6.70 4.84
CA VAL A 170 -3.55 7.89 4.39
C VAL A 170 -2.22 8.03 5.12
N LYS A 171 -2.20 7.86 6.45
CA LYS A 171 -0.95 7.90 7.23
C LYS A 171 0.07 6.85 6.76
N ARG A 172 -0.37 5.64 6.42
CA ARG A 172 0.52 4.57 5.94
C ARG A 172 1.08 4.90 4.56
N ILE A 173 0.25 5.33 3.62
CA ILE A 173 0.66 5.78 2.28
C ILE A 173 1.71 6.89 2.37
N LEU A 174 1.46 7.92 3.19
CA LEU A 174 2.40 9.04 3.38
C LEU A 174 3.73 8.62 4.02
N ARG A 175 3.74 7.57 4.87
CA ARG A 175 4.96 7.00 5.42
C ARG A 175 5.74 6.19 4.38
N THR A 176 5.04 5.36 3.60
CA THR A 176 5.65 4.55 2.53
C THR A 176 6.30 5.44 1.48
N LYS A 177 5.67 6.55 1.08
CA LYS A 177 6.25 7.44 0.07
C LYS A 177 7.45 8.26 0.54
N ARG A 178 7.57 8.55 1.83
CA ARG A 178 8.79 9.19 2.37
C ARG A 178 10.07 8.38 2.09
N ILE A 179 9.93 7.08 1.82
CA ILE A 179 11.01 6.16 1.44
C ILE A 179 11.27 6.20 -0.09
N GLY A 180 10.34 6.75 -0.89
CA GLY A 180 10.37 6.77 -2.36
C GLY A 180 10.49 8.16 -3.02
N GLY A 181 10.79 9.23 -2.27
CA GLY A 181 11.41 10.44 -2.84
C GLY A 181 10.56 11.44 -3.67
N ALA A 182 9.23 11.33 -3.75
CA ALA A 182 8.40 12.35 -4.45
C ALA A 182 7.19 12.82 -3.63
N PRO A 183 6.77 14.11 -3.67
CA PRO A 183 5.51 14.52 -3.06
C PRO A 183 4.32 13.94 -3.84
N ILE A 184 3.21 13.58 -3.19
CA ILE A 184 2.01 13.05 -3.87
C ILE A 184 1.26 14.16 -4.64
N PHE A 185 1.48 15.42 -4.27
CA PHE A 185 0.78 16.56 -4.86
C PHE A 185 1.70 17.77 -4.88
N VAL A 186 2.45 17.94 -5.97
CA VAL A 186 2.97 19.25 -6.35
C VAL A 186 2.08 19.76 -7.48
N SER A 187 1.44 20.89 -7.22
CA SER A 187 0.85 21.73 -8.27
C SER A 187 1.96 22.14 -9.23
N SER A 188 1.90 21.67 -10.48
CA SER A 188 2.75 22.22 -11.55
C SER A 188 2.10 23.51 -12.04
N ASN A 189 2.36 24.61 -11.35
CA ASN A 189 2.36 25.92 -12.00
C ASN A 189 3.75 26.08 -12.64
N SER A 190 3.83 25.94 -13.95
CA SER A 190 4.95 26.46 -14.73
C SER A 190 4.36 27.28 -15.87
N ASN A 191 4.04 28.53 -15.55
CA ASN A 191 4.10 29.59 -16.55
C ASN A 191 5.56 29.72 -16.99
N SER A 192 5.80 29.57 -18.28
CA SER A 192 6.94 30.20 -18.94
C SER A 192 6.55 30.45 -20.39
N SER A 193 5.94 31.60 -20.62
CA SER A 193 5.98 32.28 -21.92
C SER A 193 7.34 32.99 -22.03
N PRO A 194 7.86 33.19 -23.24
CA PRO A 194 8.48 34.45 -23.62
C PRO A 194 7.40 35.52 -23.86
#